data_AF-A0A7N0VJG5-F1
#
_entry.id   AF-A0A7N0VJG5-F1
#
_cell.length_a   1.000
_cell.length_b   1.000
_cell.length_c   1.000
_cell.angle_alpha   90.00
_cell.angle_beta   90.00
_cell.angle_gamma   90.00
#
_symmetry.space_group_name_H-M   'P 1'
#
loop_
_entity.id
_entity.type
_entity.pdbx_description
1 polymer ?
#
loop_
_entity_poly.entity_id
_entity_poly.type
_entity_poly.pdbx_seq_one_letter_code
_entity_poly.pdbx_strand_id
1 'polypeptide(L)'
;MGAAAEVDPAYLLDPEHRPKPATAVVHGLPVIDLAEALASPTPSDLSKTISEIRDACRDWGFFQVVNHGVDAAVRERFEATARLFFALPLEEKRKVLRDEVNPLGYYDVEHTKNVRDWMEVFDYSPTGSLEIPASDDPLDEALLKKINQWPENPPEFKEACEEYVRQTEKLAVKLVELISLSLGLGADRLKGFFENETSFMRPALS
;
A
#
# COMPACT_ATOMS: atom_id res chain seq x y z
N MET A 1 15.35 -39.62 -6.19
CA MET A 1 14.11 -39.06 -5.64
C MET A 1 14.51 -38.19 -4.47
N GLY A 2 14.57 -36.88 -4.65
CA GLY A 2 14.85 -35.96 -3.54
C GLY A 2 13.62 -35.92 -2.64
N ALA A 3 13.80 -36.07 -1.33
CA ALA A 3 12.72 -35.83 -0.38
C ALA A 3 12.17 -34.42 -0.63
N ALA A 4 10.85 -34.28 -0.75
CA ALA A 4 10.22 -32.98 -0.73
C ALA A 4 10.65 -32.30 0.58
N ALA A 5 11.19 -31.08 0.49
CA ALA A 5 11.50 -30.31 1.69
C ALA A 5 10.21 -30.16 2.50
N GLU A 6 10.25 -30.56 3.77
CA GLU A 6 9.12 -30.42 4.68
C GLU A 6 8.92 -28.93 4.98
N VAL A 7 7.69 -28.44 4.79
CA VAL A 7 7.34 -27.04 5.05
C VAL A 7 7.27 -26.84 6.56
N ASP A 8 7.92 -25.77 7.06
CA ASP A 8 7.87 -25.41 8.48
C ASP A 8 6.40 -25.22 8.92
N PRO A 9 5.93 -25.97 9.96
CA PRO A 9 4.57 -25.88 10.47
C PRO A 9 4.10 -24.46 10.81
N ALA A 10 5.01 -23.53 11.11
CA ALA A 10 4.67 -22.13 11.38
C ALA A 10 3.94 -21.43 10.21
N TYR A 11 4.10 -21.95 8.99
CA TYR A 11 3.49 -21.43 7.77
C TYR A 11 2.20 -22.15 7.35
N LEU A 12 1.75 -23.15 8.12
CA LEU A 12 0.60 -23.96 7.78
C LEU A 12 -0.66 -23.40 8.44
N LEU A 13 -1.61 -22.95 7.61
CA LEU A 13 -2.95 -22.61 8.08
C LEU A 13 -3.66 -23.85 8.63
N ASP A 14 -4.38 -23.69 9.74
CA ASP A 14 -5.27 -24.72 10.26
C ASP A 14 -6.31 -25.11 9.20
N PRO A 15 -6.68 -26.41 9.10
CA PRO A 15 -7.62 -26.87 8.09
C PRO A 15 -8.94 -26.09 8.01
N GLU A 16 -9.44 -25.59 9.14
CA GLU A 16 -10.67 -24.79 9.21
C GLU A 16 -10.55 -23.38 8.60
N HIS A 17 -9.34 -22.83 8.57
CA HIS A 17 -9.03 -21.51 8.01
C HIS A 17 -8.60 -21.56 6.55
N ARG A 18 -8.36 -22.76 5.99
CA ARG A 18 -7.93 -22.91 4.60
C ARG A 18 -9.04 -22.46 3.64
N PRO A 19 -8.68 -21.80 2.53
CA PRO A 19 -9.65 -21.47 1.49
C PRO A 19 -10.39 -22.72 1.06
N LYS A 20 -11.72 -22.70 1.14
CA LYS A 20 -12.53 -23.74 0.54
C LYS A 20 -12.49 -23.50 -0.97
N PRO A 21 -12.06 -24.48 -1.79
CA PRO A 21 -12.06 -24.30 -3.23
C PRO A 21 -13.50 -24.00 -3.68
N ALA A 22 -13.72 -22.74 -4.04
CA ALA A 22 -14.95 -22.26 -4.63
C ALA A 22 -14.61 -21.83 -6.05
N THR A 23 -15.27 -22.45 -7.04
CA THR A 23 -15.33 -21.89 -8.38
C THR A 23 -16.23 -20.66 -8.34
N ALA A 24 -15.67 -19.52 -7.93
CA ALA A 24 -16.29 -18.24 -8.15
C ALA A 24 -16.12 -17.89 -9.63
N VAL A 25 -17.23 -17.77 -10.37
CA VAL A 25 -17.21 -17.07 -11.66
C VAL A 25 -17.11 -15.59 -11.32
N VAL A 26 -15.88 -15.09 -11.21
CA VAL A 26 -15.62 -13.67 -11.03
C VAL A 26 -15.85 -13.00 -12.39
N HIS A 27 -16.95 -12.26 -12.53
CA HIS A 27 -17.11 -11.35 -13.65
C HIS A 27 -15.97 -10.31 -13.58
N GLY A 28 -15.43 -9.89 -14.73
CA GLY A 28 -14.19 -9.10 -14.79
C GLY A 28 -14.17 -7.93 -13.81
N LEU A 29 -13.07 -7.80 -13.07
CA LEU A 29 -12.86 -6.73 -12.10
C LEU A 29 -13.01 -5.35 -12.79
N PRO A 30 -13.71 -4.36 -12.18
CA PRO A 30 -13.84 -3.05 -12.80
C PRO A 30 -12.48 -2.42 -13.09
N VAL A 31 -12.33 -1.91 -14.30
CA VAL A 31 -11.15 -1.15 -14.75
C VAL A 31 -11.62 0.24 -15.13
N ILE A 32 -11.08 1.26 -14.48
CA ILE A 32 -11.51 2.65 -14.64
C ILE A 32 -10.40 3.45 -15.32
N ASP A 33 -10.73 4.09 -16.43
CA ASP A 33 -9.81 4.95 -17.17
C ASP A 33 -9.83 6.38 -16.61
N LEU A 34 -8.66 6.88 -16.19
CA LEU A 34 -8.50 8.21 -15.62
C LEU A 34 -8.01 9.27 -16.62
N ALA A 35 -7.82 8.92 -17.90
CA ALA A 35 -7.29 9.84 -18.91
C ALA A 35 -8.10 11.15 -18.99
N GLU A 36 -9.43 11.04 -19.09
CA GLU A 36 -10.33 12.20 -19.13
C GLU A 36 -10.33 12.98 -17.80
N ALA A 37 -10.30 12.25 -16.67
CA ALA A 37 -10.28 12.83 -15.33
C ALA A 37 -9.02 13.64 -15.01
N LEU A 38 -7.90 13.30 -15.66
CA LEU A 38 -6.63 14.02 -15.54
C LEU A 38 -6.48 15.13 -16.59
N ALA A 39 -7.18 15.04 -17.73
CA ALA A 39 -7.12 16.03 -18.80
C ALA A 39 -8.10 17.20 -18.62
N SER A 40 -9.30 16.96 -18.07
CA SER A 40 -10.37 17.97 -17.99
C SER A 40 -10.53 18.56 -16.58
N PRO A 41 -10.61 19.90 -16.44
CA PRO A 41 -10.96 20.56 -15.17
C PRO A 41 -12.48 20.68 -14.94
N THR A 42 -13.32 20.26 -15.90
CA THR A 42 -14.77 20.48 -15.88
C THR A 42 -15.59 19.24 -15.46
N PRO A 43 -16.51 19.36 -14.48
CA PRO A 43 -17.30 18.23 -13.97
C PRO A 43 -18.19 17.51 -15.00
N SER A 44 -18.61 18.21 -16.07
CA SER A 44 -19.48 17.65 -17.11
C SER A 44 -18.84 16.47 -17.84
N ASP A 45 -17.51 16.52 -18.02
CA ASP A 45 -16.76 15.51 -18.77
C ASP A 45 -16.45 14.26 -17.90
N LEU A 46 -16.73 14.32 -16.60
CA LEU A 46 -16.38 13.25 -15.64
C LEU A 46 -17.56 12.34 -15.30
N SER A 47 -18.75 12.61 -15.83
CA SER A 47 -19.98 11.89 -15.45
C SER A 47 -19.88 10.37 -15.60
N LYS A 48 -19.21 9.90 -16.66
CA LYS A 48 -18.93 8.48 -16.90
C LYS A 48 -18.01 7.91 -15.82
N THR A 49 -16.81 8.47 -15.65
CA THR A 49 -15.83 8.00 -14.66
C THR A 49 -16.41 8.01 -13.23
N ILE A 50 -17.17 9.06 -12.89
CA ILE A 50 -17.85 9.16 -11.58
C ILE A 50 -18.86 8.03 -11.38
N SER A 51 -19.65 7.69 -12.42
CA SER A 51 -20.59 6.57 -12.36
C SER A 51 -19.86 5.23 -12.21
N GLU A 52 -18.78 5.01 -12.97
CA GLU A 52 -17.98 3.77 -12.89
C GLU A 52 -17.35 3.61 -11.50
N ILE A 53 -16.82 4.67 -10.91
CA ILE A 53 -16.30 4.66 -9.53
C ILE A 53 -17.40 4.33 -8.53
N ARG A 54 -18.57 4.96 -8.65
CA ARG A 54 -19.71 4.70 -7.76
C ARG A 54 -20.09 3.23 -7.76
N ASP A 55 -20.23 2.66 -8.95
CA ASP A 55 -20.72 1.30 -9.13
C ASP A 55 -19.63 0.28 -8.68
N ALA A 56 -18.36 0.55 -8.98
CA ALA A 56 -17.25 -0.26 -8.48
C ALA A 56 -17.11 -0.23 -6.95
N CYS A 57 -17.19 0.95 -6.32
CA CYS A 57 -17.17 1.07 -4.86
C CYS A 57 -18.35 0.35 -4.21
N ARG A 58 -19.55 0.43 -4.79
CA ARG A 58 -20.77 -0.19 -4.26
C ARG A 58 -20.77 -1.71 -4.39
N ASP A 59 -20.41 -2.21 -5.57
CA ASP A 59 -20.64 -3.61 -5.92
C ASP A 59 -19.41 -4.49 -5.63
N TRP A 60 -18.20 -3.91 -5.68
CA TRP A 60 -16.94 -4.62 -5.51
C TRP A 60 -16.17 -4.18 -4.27
N GLY A 61 -16.21 -2.89 -3.94
CA GLY A 61 -15.35 -2.29 -2.90
C GLY A 61 -13.89 -2.10 -3.34
N PHE A 62 -13.54 -2.47 -4.57
CA PHE A 62 -12.22 -2.24 -5.18
C PHE A 62 -12.32 -2.23 -6.72
N PHE A 63 -11.32 -1.62 -7.37
CA PHE A 63 -11.22 -1.51 -8.84
C PHE A 63 -9.77 -1.29 -9.25
N GLN A 64 -9.46 -1.54 -10.53
CA GLN A 64 -8.20 -1.13 -11.15
C GLN A 64 -8.35 0.24 -11.80
N VAL A 65 -7.25 0.98 -11.89
CA VAL A 65 -7.17 2.23 -12.64
C VAL A 65 -6.13 2.12 -13.74
N VAL A 66 -6.43 2.70 -14.90
CA VAL A 66 -5.51 2.82 -16.04
C VAL A 66 -5.40 4.29 -16.46
N ASN A 67 -4.34 4.63 -17.19
CA ASN A 67 -4.02 6.02 -17.56
C ASN A 67 -4.01 6.97 -16.34
N HIS A 68 -3.53 6.47 -15.20
CA HIS A 68 -3.58 7.12 -13.90
C HIS A 68 -2.50 8.20 -13.68
N GLY A 69 -1.65 8.47 -14.68
CA GLY A 69 -0.68 9.57 -14.64
C GLY A 69 0.55 9.34 -13.77
N VAL A 70 0.73 8.15 -13.19
CA VAL A 70 2.00 7.77 -12.54
C VAL A 70 2.96 7.30 -13.62
N ASP A 71 4.15 7.91 -13.67
CA ASP A 71 5.16 7.62 -14.66
C ASP A 71 5.63 6.16 -14.57
N ALA A 72 5.57 5.45 -15.70
CA ALA A 72 5.99 4.06 -15.79
C ALA A 72 7.46 3.89 -15.37
N ALA A 73 8.35 4.82 -15.73
CA ALA A 73 9.77 4.75 -15.37
C ALA A 73 10.00 4.92 -13.86
N VAL A 74 9.13 5.66 -13.17
CA VAL A 74 9.17 5.80 -11.71
C VAL A 74 8.72 4.52 -11.04
N ARG A 75 7.60 3.94 -11.48
CA ARG A 75 7.10 2.64 -10.99
C ARG A 75 8.14 1.53 -11.22
N GLU A 76 8.69 1.44 -12.43
CA GLU A 76 9.70 0.43 -12.78
C GLU A 76 10.97 0.55 -11.95
N ARG A 77 11.44 1.78 -11.69
CA ARG A 77 12.59 2.03 -10.82
C ARG A 77 12.30 1.58 -9.38
N PHE A 78 11.15 1.95 -8.83
CA PHE A 78 10.73 1.51 -7.50
C PHE A 78 10.67 -0.02 -7.40
N GLU A 79 10.02 -0.69 -8.35
CA GLU A 79 9.93 -2.15 -8.38
C GLU A 79 11.32 -2.82 -8.50
N ALA A 80 12.18 -2.30 -9.36
CA ALA A 80 13.53 -2.83 -9.56
C ALA A 80 14.38 -2.68 -8.29
N THR A 81 14.37 -1.50 -7.68
CA THR A 81 15.14 -1.21 -6.47
C THR A 81 14.62 -1.99 -5.27
N ALA A 82 13.30 -2.17 -5.15
CA ALA A 82 12.71 -3.05 -4.15
C ALA A 82 13.18 -4.51 -4.30
N ARG A 83 13.17 -5.03 -5.54
CA ARG A 83 13.68 -6.39 -5.83
C ARG A 83 15.16 -6.54 -5.47
N LEU A 84 15.98 -5.53 -5.75
CA LEU A 84 17.40 -5.54 -5.39
C LEU A 84 17.59 -5.61 -3.87
N PHE A 85 16.82 -4.85 -3.10
CA PHE A 85 16.86 -4.91 -1.64
C PHE A 85 16.47 -6.28 -1.10
N PHE A 86 15.33 -6.84 -1.52
CA PHE A 86 14.87 -8.15 -1.01
C PHE A 86 15.77 -9.32 -1.43
N ALA A 87 16.54 -9.16 -2.51
CA ALA A 87 17.54 -10.12 -2.96
C ALA A 87 18.85 -10.10 -2.13
N LEU A 88 19.03 -9.13 -1.23
CA LEU A 88 20.20 -9.09 -0.35
C LEU A 88 20.20 -10.25 0.65
N PRO A 89 21.39 -10.64 1.17
CA PRO A 89 21.49 -11.56 2.30
C PRO A 89 20.64 -11.10 3.49
N LEU A 90 20.11 -12.05 4.25
CA LEU A 90 19.23 -11.76 5.38
C LEU A 90 19.89 -10.83 6.42
N GLU A 91 21.19 -11.01 6.66
CA GLU A 91 21.98 -10.20 7.58
C GLU A 91 22.04 -8.73 7.15
N GLU A 92 22.10 -8.47 5.84
CA GLU A 92 22.08 -7.10 5.29
C GLU A 92 20.69 -6.47 5.44
N LYS A 93 19.62 -7.21 5.10
CA LYS A 93 18.24 -6.74 5.25
C LYS A 93 17.90 -6.42 6.71
N ARG A 94 18.38 -7.25 7.66
CA ARG A 94 18.15 -7.08 9.10
C ARG A 94 18.91 -5.91 9.74
N LYS A 95 19.81 -5.22 9.03
CA LYS A 95 20.40 -3.96 9.53
C LYS A 95 19.35 -2.86 9.72
N VAL A 96 18.23 -2.96 9.01
CA VAL A 96 17.09 -2.05 9.08
C VAL A 96 15.83 -2.76 9.57
N LEU A 97 16.00 -3.80 10.39
CA LEU A 97 14.89 -4.52 11.02
C LEU A 97 14.10 -3.58 11.94
N ARG A 98 12.78 -3.54 11.75
CA ARG A 98 11.88 -2.83 12.67
C ARG A 98 11.74 -3.57 14.00
N ASP A 99 11.31 -2.87 15.04
CA ASP A 99 11.09 -3.43 16.37
C ASP A 99 9.83 -2.83 17.06
N GLU A 100 9.61 -3.21 18.32
CA GLU A 100 8.47 -2.72 19.12
C GLU A 100 8.54 -1.20 19.36
N VAL A 101 9.73 -0.60 19.26
CA VAL A 101 9.93 0.83 19.47
C VAL A 101 9.76 1.58 18.15
N ASN A 102 10.31 1.09 17.05
CA ASN A 102 10.20 1.68 15.73
C ASN A 102 9.57 0.69 14.74
N PRO A 103 8.29 0.87 14.35
CA PRO A 103 7.58 -0.04 13.46
C PRO A 103 7.96 0.13 11.97
N LEU A 104 8.89 1.02 11.65
CA LEU A 104 9.31 1.35 10.28
C LEU A 104 10.61 0.63 9.96
N GLY A 105 10.66 -0.11 8.86
CA GLY A 105 11.83 -0.88 8.45
C GLY A 105 11.46 -2.25 7.90
N TYR A 106 12.46 -3.09 7.69
CA TYR A 106 12.34 -4.46 7.21
C TYR A 106 11.71 -5.38 8.25
N TYR A 107 10.96 -6.39 7.80
CA TYR A 107 10.46 -7.47 8.64
C TYR A 107 10.19 -8.74 7.82
N ASP A 108 10.46 -9.91 8.41
CA ASP A 108 10.41 -11.23 7.74
C ASP A 108 9.60 -12.28 8.50
N VAL A 109 8.92 -11.87 9.57
CA VAL A 109 8.11 -12.75 10.42
C VAL A 109 6.73 -12.16 10.67
N GLU A 110 6.08 -11.67 9.60
CA GLU A 110 4.68 -11.25 9.64
C GLU A 110 3.75 -12.42 9.97
N HIS A 111 2.67 -12.13 10.69
CA HIS A 111 1.67 -13.14 11.03
C HIS A 111 0.27 -12.66 10.68
N THR A 112 -0.47 -13.48 9.94
CA THR A 112 -1.91 -13.33 9.74
C THR A 112 -2.64 -14.48 10.42
N LYS A 113 -3.55 -14.15 11.36
CA LYS A 113 -4.29 -15.14 12.17
C LYS A 113 -3.37 -16.12 12.93
N ASN A 114 -2.29 -15.61 13.52
CA ASN A 114 -1.26 -16.37 14.23
C ASN A 114 -0.47 -17.38 13.37
N VAL A 115 -0.57 -17.29 12.04
CA VAL A 115 0.22 -18.11 11.10
C VAL A 115 1.20 -17.21 10.38
N ARG A 116 2.44 -17.68 10.21
CA ARG A 116 3.48 -16.89 9.55
C ARG A 116 3.16 -16.73 8.08
N ASP A 117 3.25 -15.49 7.60
CA ASP A 117 3.02 -15.17 6.20
C ASP A 117 4.23 -15.55 5.36
N TRP A 118 3.98 -15.95 4.11
CA TRP A 118 5.01 -16.23 3.11
C TRP A 118 5.46 -14.93 2.46
N MET A 119 5.96 -14.01 3.27
CA MET A 119 6.38 -12.70 2.79
C MET A 119 7.44 -12.05 3.65
N GLU A 120 8.21 -11.20 3.01
CA GLU A 120 9.03 -10.18 3.66
C GLU A 120 8.49 -8.81 3.27
N VAL A 121 8.60 -7.84 4.19
CA VAL A 121 8.05 -6.49 4.03
C VAL A 121 9.06 -5.42 4.41
N PHE A 122 8.84 -4.21 3.92
CA PHE A 122 9.56 -3.02 4.36
C PHE A 122 8.55 -1.88 4.62
N ASP A 123 8.37 -1.45 5.86
CA ASP A 123 7.42 -0.39 6.18
C ASP A 123 8.10 0.98 6.25
N TYR A 124 7.53 1.98 5.58
CA TYR A 124 8.04 3.35 5.67
C TYR A 124 6.92 4.40 5.58
N SER A 125 7.16 5.56 6.19
CA SER A 125 6.29 6.72 6.08
C SER A 125 6.66 7.57 4.84
N PRO A 126 5.68 7.99 4.02
CA PRO A 126 5.85 8.99 2.97
C PRO A 126 6.57 10.27 3.40
N THR A 127 6.33 10.73 4.63
CA THR A 127 6.85 12.00 5.14
C THR A 127 8.23 11.86 5.80
N GLY A 128 8.83 10.67 5.75
CA GLY A 128 10.12 10.36 6.36
C GLY A 128 10.04 10.00 7.85
N SER A 129 8.91 10.27 8.49
CA SER A 129 8.64 9.91 9.88
C SER A 129 7.17 9.60 10.12
N LEU A 130 6.91 8.82 11.14
CA LEU A 130 5.56 8.53 11.62
C LEU A 130 5.39 9.11 13.02
N GLU A 131 4.32 9.85 13.25
CA GLU A 131 3.92 10.31 14.58
C GLU A 131 2.81 9.40 15.10
N ILE A 132 3.02 8.78 16.26
CA ILE A 132 2.05 7.92 16.92
C ILE A 132 1.75 8.43 18.33
N PRO A 133 0.53 8.23 18.87
CA PRO A 133 0.24 8.51 20.27
C PRO A 133 1.25 7.84 21.21
N ALA A 134 1.68 8.56 22.25
CA ALA A 134 2.62 8.04 23.24
C ALA A 134 1.97 7.06 24.22
N SER A 135 0.65 7.14 24.39
CA SER A 135 -0.14 6.23 25.18
C SER A 135 -1.54 6.04 24.59
N ASP A 136 -2.26 5.05 25.10
CA ASP A 136 -3.66 4.79 24.74
C ASP A 136 -4.65 5.73 25.47
N ASP A 137 -4.16 6.63 26.33
CA ASP A 137 -5.01 7.62 27.01
C ASP A 137 -5.42 8.71 26.01
N PRO A 138 -6.72 8.87 25.68
CA PRO A 138 -7.17 9.88 24.72
C PRO A 138 -6.96 11.32 25.22
N LEU A 139 -6.63 11.53 26.50
CA LEU A 139 -6.28 12.83 27.07
C LEU A 139 -4.78 13.12 26.99
N ASP A 140 -3.95 12.14 26.65
CA ASP A 140 -2.51 12.29 26.45
C ASP A 140 -2.23 12.65 24.99
N GLU A 141 -1.99 13.94 24.75
CA GLU A 141 -1.67 14.47 23.42
C GLU A 141 -0.19 14.27 23.02
N ALA A 142 0.61 13.60 23.85
CA ALA A 142 2.02 13.37 23.52
C ALA A 142 2.17 12.44 22.31
N LEU A 143 3.05 12.83 21.37
CA LEU A 143 3.36 12.07 20.17
C LEU A 143 4.79 11.54 20.21
N LEU A 144 4.96 10.28 19.82
CA LEU A 144 6.25 9.66 19.57
C LEU A 144 6.57 9.74 18.09
N LYS A 145 7.72 10.34 17.77
CA LYS A 145 8.24 10.38 16.41
C LYS A 145 9.08 9.13 16.10
N LYS A 146 8.70 8.39 15.07
CA LYS A 146 9.40 7.22 14.53
C LYS A 146 9.98 7.58 13.17
N ILE A 147 11.21 7.16 12.87
CA ILE A 147 11.93 7.58 11.66
C ILE A 147 12.11 6.38 10.74
N ASN A 148 11.96 6.60 9.43
CA ASN A 148 12.21 5.56 8.43
C ASN A 148 13.64 5.01 8.57
N GLN A 149 13.78 3.68 8.60
CA GLN A 149 15.08 2.99 8.64
C GLN A 149 15.52 2.62 7.22
N TRP A 150 16.03 3.60 6.47
CA TRP A 150 16.47 3.37 5.09
C TRP A 150 17.73 2.49 5.01
N PRO A 151 17.79 1.51 4.10
CA PRO A 151 18.98 0.69 3.92
C PRO A 151 20.09 1.46 3.19
N GLU A 152 21.35 1.08 3.44
CA GLU A 152 22.49 1.61 2.68
C GLU A 152 22.59 1.00 1.28
N ASN A 153 22.04 -0.21 1.09
CA ASN A 153 22.04 -0.93 -0.17
C ASN A 153 20.62 -1.42 -0.49
N PRO A 154 20.13 -1.24 -1.74
CA PRO A 154 20.73 -0.42 -2.79
C PRO A 154 20.69 1.09 -2.42
N PRO A 155 21.71 1.88 -2.79
CA PRO A 155 21.79 3.30 -2.41
C PRO A 155 20.61 4.14 -2.90
N GLU A 156 19.97 3.74 -4.00
CA GLU A 156 18.80 4.44 -4.58
C GLU A 156 17.47 4.02 -3.95
N PHE A 157 17.46 3.15 -2.92
CA PHE A 157 16.22 2.62 -2.33
C PHE A 157 15.31 3.71 -1.80
N LYS A 158 15.90 4.65 -1.05
CA LYS A 158 15.16 5.77 -0.47
C LYS A 158 14.56 6.64 -1.58
N GLU A 159 15.37 7.09 -2.53
CA GLU A 159 14.93 8.02 -3.57
C GLU A 159 13.86 7.38 -4.48
N ALA A 160 13.99 6.09 -4.79
CA ALA A 160 13.00 5.37 -5.58
C ALA A 160 11.65 5.26 -4.85
N CYS A 161 11.66 4.98 -3.55
CA CYS A 161 10.47 4.94 -2.70
C CYS A 161 9.81 6.32 -2.59
N GLU A 162 10.58 7.37 -2.24
CA GLU A 162 10.07 8.73 -2.07
C GLU A 162 9.46 9.28 -3.38
N GLU A 163 10.11 9.04 -4.51
CA GLU A 163 9.62 9.49 -5.83
C GLU A 163 8.33 8.77 -6.24
N TYR A 164 8.23 7.46 -6.01
CA TYR A 164 7.02 6.69 -6.30
C TYR A 164 5.84 7.20 -5.46
N VAL A 165 6.05 7.37 -4.15
CA VAL A 165 5.04 7.86 -3.21
C VAL A 165 4.51 9.23 -3.61
N ARG A 166 5.41 10.16 -3.97
CA ARG A 166 5.03 11.51 -4.39
C ARG A 166 4.08 11.51 -5.59
N GLN A 167 4.14 10.50 -6.45
CA GLN A 167 3.22 10.36 -7.59
C GLN A 167 1.93 9.65 -7.19
N THR A 168 2.01 8.61 -6.36
CA THR A 168 0.82 7.87 -5.92
C THR A 168 -0.04 8.66 -4.94
N GLU A 169 0.53 9.56 -4.13
CA GLU A 169 -0.24 10.49 -3.27
C GLU A 169 -1.12 11.43 -4.10
N LYS A 170 -0.59 11.98 -5.19
CA LYS A 170 -1.38 12.81 -6.12
C LYS A 170 -2.55 12.02 -6.71
N LEU A 171 -2.30 10.77 -7.08
CA LEU A 171 -3.33 9.86 -7.56
C LEU A 171 -4.37 9.56 -6.47
N ALA A 172 -3.94 9.29 -5.23
CA ALA A 172 -4.83 9.02 -4.10
C ALA A 172 -5.77 10.22 -3.83
N VAL A 173 -5.24 11.45 -3.78
CA VAL A 173 -6.05 12.66 -3.63
C VAL A 173 -7.07 12.79 -4.76
N LYS A 174 -6.66 12.54 -6.02
CA LYS A 174 -7.58 12.57 -7.16
C LYS A 174 -8.68 11.51 -7.05
N LEU A 175 -8.36 10.31 -6.58
CA LEU A 175 -9.34 9.26 -6.36
C LEU A 175 -10.32 9.63 -5.24
N VAL A 176 -9.86 10.23 -4.15
CA VAL A 176 -10.72 10.75 -3.08
C VAL A 176 -11.69 11.82 -3.62
N GLU A 177 -11.22 12.72 -4.48
CA GLU A 177 -12.08 13.72 -5.13
C GLU A 177 -13.17 13.07 -5.98
N LEU A 178 -12.80 12.09 -6.81
CA LEU A 178 -13.74 11.37 -7.67
C LEU A 178 -14.74 10.53 -6.87
N ILE A 179 -14.29 9.89 -5.78
CA ILE A 179 -15.17 9.17 -4.85
C ILE A 179 -16.15 10.14 -4.19
N SER A 180 -15.69 11.31 -3.76
CA SER A 180 -16.55 12.34 -3.18
C SER A 180 -17.65 12.78 -4.15
N LEU A 181 -17.28 13.03 -5.42
CA LEU A 181 -18.24 13.35 -6.48
C LEU A 181 -19.22 12.19 -6.76
N SER A 182 -18.76 10.94 -6.68
CA SER A 182 -19.58 9.74 -6.87
C SER A 182 -20.70 9.59 -5.82
N LEU A 183 -20.51 10.21 -4.65
CA LEU A 183 -21.48 10.30 -3.57
C LEU A 183 -22.44 11.50 -3.71
N GLY A 184 -22.30 12.29 -4.77
CA GLY A 184 -23.05 13.53 -4.97
C GLY A 184 -22.60 14.69 -4.07
N LEU A 185 -21.37 14.61 -3.54
CA LEU A 185 -20.77 15.64 -2.69
C LEU A 185 -19.85 16.56 -3.53
N GLY A 186 -19.38 17.65 -2.93
CA GLY A 186 -18.30 18.46 -3.51
C GLY A 186 -16.99 17.68 -3.58
N ALA A 187 -16.14 17.95 -4.58
CA ALA A 187 -14.89 17.22 -4.80
C ALA A 187 -13.95 17.24 -3.57
N ASP A 188 -13.93 18.34 -2.83
CA ASP A 188 -13.09 18.54 -1.65
C ASP A 188 -13.72 18.04 -0.34
N ARG A 189 -14.98 17.58 -0.35
CA ARG A 189 -15.73 17.24 0.86
C ARG A 189 -15.05 16.18 1.72
N LEU A 190 -14.37 15.22 1.11
CA LEU A 190 -13.66 14.16 1.82
C LEU A 190 -12.21 14.52 2.17
N LYS A 191 -11.63 15.54 1.55
CA LYS A 191 -10.20 15.87 1.67
C LYS A 191 -9.78 16.18 3.12
N GLY A 192 -10.61 16.91 3.85
CA GLY A 192 -10.32 17.28 5.25
C GLY A 192 -10.18 16.10 6.21
N PHE A 193 -10.72 14.93 5.87
CA PHE A 193 -10.56 13.71 6.70
C PHE A 193 -9.17 13.07 6.55
N PHE A 194 -8.36 13.54 5.60
CA PHE A 194 -7.05 12.98 5.27
C PHE A 194 -5.89 13.95 5.56
N GLU A 195 -6.16 15.14 6.13
CA GLU A 195 -5.12 16.17 6.37
C GLU A 195 -4.09 15.77 7.44
N ASN A 196 -4.48 14.95 8.41
CA ASN A 196 -3.61 14.43 9.47
C ASN A 196 -3.57 12.89 9.45
N GLU A 197 -3.70 12.30 8.26
CA GLU A 197 -3.71 10.85 8.13
C GLU A 197 -2.31 10.25 8.36
N THR A 198 -2.30 9.08 8.99
CA THR A 198 -1.13 8.22 9.02
C THR A 198 -1.07 7.43 7.72
N SER A 199 -0.31 7.93 6.75
CA SER A 199 0.02 7.18 5.54
C SER A 199 1.28 6.34 5.77
N PHE A 200 1.27 5.10 5.29
CA PHE A 200 2.44 4.23 5.28
C PHE A 200 2.48 3.41 3.99
N MET A 201 3.68 3.02 3.60
CA MET A 201 3.95 2.25 2.41
C MET A 201 4.62 0.95 2.79
N ARG A 202 4.25 -0.13 2.10
CA ARG A 202 4.72 -1.48 2.36
C ARG A 202 5.03 -2.21 1.05
N PRO A 203 6.23 -2.05 0.47
CA PRO A 203 6.74 -2.98 -0.52
C PRO A 203 6.84 -4.36 0.15
N ALA A 204 6.35 -5.39 -0.52
CA ALA A 204 6.38 -6.76 -0.03
C ALA A 204 6.90 -7.69 -1.13
N LEU A 205 7.64 -8.72 -0.74
CA LEU A 205 8.03 -9.82 -1.61
C LEU A 205 7.39 -11.10 -1.08
N SER A 206 6.73 -11.85 -1.95
CA SER A 206 6.11 -13.15 -1.69
C SER A 206 6.75 -14.25 -2.51
#